data_AF-A0A7Z9M3R5-F1
#
_entry.id   AF-A0A7Z9M3R5-F1
#
_cell.length_a   1.000
_cell.length_b   1.000
_cell.length_c   1.000
_cell.angle_alpha   90.00
_cell.angle_beta   90.00
_cell.angle_gamma   90.00
#
_symmetry.space_group_name_H-M   'P 1'
#
loop_
_entity.id
_entity.type
_entity.pdbx_description
1 polymer ?
#
loop_
_entity_poly.entity_id
_entity_poly.type
_entity_poly.pdbx_seq_one_letter_code
_entity_poly.pdbx_strand_id
1 'polypeptide(L)'
;MITELNAEDRKWVDSTLGSMTIEECIAQMLVPHHPFENPQTHFESVTNATADDWLRLLDEIPLGGICIRKPPSDELKLELEKIQDHSQIPVIVGSNIELGSSSPARIMNENTPRTEILDYASYSPSMMAFAAANDPDLT
;
A
#
# COMPACT_ATOMS: atom_id res chain seq x y z
N MET A 1 13.49 5.83 12.10
CA MET A 1 14.13 7.16 11.93
C MET A 1 14.44 7.32 10.45
N ILE A 2 13.96 8.38 9.80
CA ILE A 2 14.37 8.71 8.43
C ILE A 2 15.79 9.28 8.53
N THR A 3 16.76 8.61 7.92
CA THR A 3 18.15 9.07 7.86
C THR A 3 18.31 10.08 6.74
N GLU A 4 19.26 11.01 6.88
CA GLU A 4 19.59 11.91 5.78
C GLU A 4 20.10 11.12 4.57
N LEU A 5 19.68 11.55 3.37
CA LEU A 5 20.15 11.01 2.11
C LEU A 5 21.65 11.25 1.95
N ASN A 6 22.37 10.20 1.57
CA ASN A 6 23.80 10.29 1.26
C ASN A 6 24.03 10.98 -0.10
N ALA A 7 25.29 11.18 -0.50
CA ALA A 7 25.61 11.86 -1.76
C ALA A 7 25.18 11.09 -3.01
N GLU A 8 25.19 9.76 -2.97
CA GLU A 8 24.73 8.89 -4.05
C GLU A 8 23.20 8.96 -4.20
N ASP A 9 22.47 8.88 -3.08
CA ASP A 9 21.00 9.00 -3.06
C ASP A 9 20.55 10.34 -3.65
N ARG A 10 21.19 11.45 -3.25
CA ARG A 10 20.89 12.79 -3.76
C ARG A 10 21.16 12.90 -5.26
N LYS A 11 22.29 12.35 -5.72
CA LYS A 11 22.63 12.32 -7.15
C LYS A 11 21.60 11.52 -7.94
N TRP A 12 21.12 10.40 -7.39
CA TRP A 12 20.04 9.63 -8.01
C TRP A 12 18.76 10.45 -8.10
N VAL A 13 18.33 11.11 -7.02
CA VAL A 13 17.14 11.98 -7.01
C VAL A 13 17.25 13.08 -8.08
N ASP A 14 18.36 13.83 -8.09
CA ASP A 14 18.56 14.94 -9.03
C ASP A 14 18.58 14.46 -10.48
N SER A 15 19.24 13.33 -10.74
CA SER A 15 19.32 12.74 -12.09
C SER A 15 17.97 12.21 -12.56
N THR A 16 17.23 11.52 -11.70
CA THR A 16 15.90 10.97 -12.02
C THR A 16 14.93 12.13 -12.29
N LEU A 17 14.84 13.11 -11.38
CA LEU A 17 13.99 14.28 -11.55
C LEU A 17 14.34 15.08 -12.82
N GLY A 18 15.63 15.26 -13.11
CA GLY A 18 16.09 15.96 -14.32
C GLY A 18 15.81 15.23 -15.63
N SER A 19 15.53 13.92 -15.58
CA SER A 19 15.20 13.11 -16.74
C SER A 19 13.70 13.04 -17.06
N MET A 20 12.86 13.42 -16.09
CA MET A 20 11.41 13.27 -16.19
C MET A 20 10.74 14.42 -16.95
N THR A 21 9.65 14.12 -17.63
CA THR A 21 8.71 15.14 -18.13
C THR A 21 7.88 15.71 -16.98
N ILE A 22 7.18 16.82 -17.25
CA ILE A 22 6.26 17.39 -16.25
C ILE A 22 5.08 16.46 -15.97
N GLU A 23 4.59 15.73 -16.97
CA GLU A 23 3.54 14.73 -16.82
C GLU A 23 3.99 13.58 -15.90
N GLU A 24 5.22 13.10 -16.06
CA GLU A 24 5.80 12.08 -15.20
C GLU A 24 5.99 12.61 -13.77
N CYS A 25 6.41 13.87 -13.61
CA CYS A 25 6.51 14.49 -12.29
C CYS A 25 5.15 14.57 -11.60
N ILE A 26 4.09 14.91 -12.33
CA ILE A 26 2.72 14.92 -11.82
C ILE A 26 2.28 13.50 -11.46
N ALA A 27 2.57 12.51 -12.31
CA ALA A 27 2.25 11.11 -12.06
C ALA A 27 2.91 10.59 -10.77
N GLN A 28 4.15 10.97 -10.50
CA GLN A 28 4.85 10.63 -9.26
C GLN A 28 4.20 11.23 -7.99
N MET A 29 3.34 12.25 -8.11
CA MET A 29 2.59 12.81 -6.99
C MET A 29 1.26 12.10 -6.72
N LEU A 30 0.87 11.15 -7.57
CA LEU A 30 -0.38 10.41 -7.45
C LEU A 30 -0.17 9.12 -6.65
N VAL A 31 -1.07 8.87 -5.71
CA VAL A 31 -1.14 7.65 -4.89
C VAL A 31 -2.57 7.11 -4.89
N PRO A 32 -3.03 6.49 -5.99
CA PRO A 32 -4.35 5.89 -6.03
C PRO A 32 -4.51 4.79 -4.98
N HIS A 33 -5.71 4.72 -4.43
CA HIS A 33 -6.10 3.68 -3.49
C HIS A 33 -6.67 2.48 -4.23
N HIS A 34 -6.27 1.28 -3.82
CA HIS A 34 -6.76 0.06 -4.44
C HIS A 34 -8.22 -0.21 -4.05
N PRO A 35 -9.14 -0.44 -5.01
CA PRO A 35 -10.56 -0.72 -4.75
C PRO A 35 -10.88 -2.07 -4.06
N PHE A 36 -9.94 -2.74 -3.40
CA PHE A 36 -10.14 -4.10 -2.88
C PHE A 36 -11.00 -4.20 -1.61
N GLU A 37 -11.23 -3.11 -0.89
CA GLU A 37 -11.97 -3.15 0.37
C GLU A 37 -13.35 -2.52 0.22
N ASN A 38 -14.29 -3.36 -0.23
CA ASN A 38 -15.73 -3.09 -0.38
C ASN A 38 -16.13 -2.09 -1.47
N PRO A 39 -17.31 -2.28 -2.10
CA PRO A 39 -17.82 -1.45 -3.18
C PRO A 39 -18.33 -0.11 -2.62
N GLN A 40 -17.45 0.71 -2.07
CA GLN A 40 -17.71 2.15 -1.98
C GLN A 40 -17.44 2.84 -3.33
N THR A 41 -16.82 2.12 -4.27
CA THR A 41 -16.89 2.50 -5.68
C THR A 41 -18.23 2.03 -6.22
N HIS A 42 -19.12 2.96 -6.58
CA HIS A 42 -20.29 2.70 -7.44
C HIS A 42 -19.89 2.20 -8.87
N PHE A 43 -18.67 1.72 -9.04
CA PHE A 43 -18.05 1.35 -10.29
C PHE A 43 -17.73 -0.15 -10.26
N GLU A 44 -18.60 -0.96 -10.85
CA GLU A 44 -18.38 -2.41 -11.01
C GLU A 44 -17.08 -2.74 -11.76
N SER A 45 -16.60 -1.80 -12.59
CA SER A 45 -15.41 -1.96 -13.42
C SER A 45 -14.10 -2.14 -12.66
N VAL A 46 -14.08 -1.93 -11.33
CA VAL A 46 -12.86 -2.02 -10.52
C VAL A 46 -12.94 -3.00 -9.35
N THR A 47 -14.09 -3.65 -9.16
CA THR A 47 -14.35 -4.58 -8.04
C THR A 47 -13.46 -5.83 -8.06
N ASN A 48 -12.90 -6.19 -9.22
CA ASN A 48 -12.03 -7.35 -9.42
C ASN A 48 -10.68 -6.96 -10.02
N ALA A 49 -10.19 -5.74 -9.75
CA ALA A 49 -8.89 -5.33 -10.26
C ALA A 49 -7.78 -6.29 -9.77
N THR A 50 -6.76 -6.52 -10.57
CA THR A 50 -5.67 -7.48 -10.33
C THR A 50 -4.32 -6.76 -10.46
N ALA A 51 -3.22 -7.47 -10.24
CA ALA A 51 -1.89 -6.94 -10.57
C ALA A 51 -1.81 -6.46 -12.03
N ASP A 52 -2.41 -7.18 -12.98
CA ASP A 52 -2.37 -6.81 -14.40
C ASP A 52 -3.06 -5.47 -14.70
N ASP A 53 -4.05 -5.08 -13.89
CA ASP A 53 -4.70 -3.78 -13.99
C ASP A 53 -3.79 -2.64 -13.50
N TRP A 54 -2.94 -2.89 -12.49
CA TRP A 54 -1.88 -1.96 -12.12
C TRP A 54 -0.83 -1.83 -13.20
N LEU A 55 -0.40 -2.93 -13.81
CA LEU A 55 0.62 -2.89 -14.85
C LEU A 55 0.15 -2.03 -16.02
N ARG A 56 -1.10 -2.21 -16.48
CA ARG A 56 -1.70 -1.34 -17.50
C ARG A 56 -1.76 0.13 -17.07
N LEU A 57 -2.09 0.40 -15.81
CA LEU A 57 -2.13 1.77 -15.32
C LEU A 57 -0.73 2.40 -15.28
N LEU A 58 0.28 1.63 -14.87
CA LEU A 58 1.67 2.05 -14.80
C LEU A 58 2.29 2.28 -16.19
N ASP A 59 1.85 1.54 -17.20
CA ASP A 59 2.22 1.77 -18.59
C ASP A 59 1.76 3.14 -19.11
N GLU A 60 0.59 3.61 -18.66
CA GLU A 60 0.01 4.87 -19.11
C GLU A 60 0.40 6.05 -18.20
N ILE A 61 0.53 5.79 -16.90
CA ILE A 61 0.78 6.79 -15.87
C ILE A 61 1.84 6.22 -14.91
N PRO A 62 3.10 6.69 -14.96
CA PRO A 62 4.15 6.22 -14.06
C PRO A 62 3.94 6.79 -12.65
N LEU A 63 3.06 6.12 -11.89
CA LEU A 63 2.67 6.52 -10.55
C LEU A 63 3.86 6.49 -9.58
N GLY A 64 3.84 7.40 -8.61
CA GLY A 64 4.85 7.42 -7.54
C GLY A 64 4.49 6.53 -6.35
N GLY A 65 3.21 6.22 -6.18
CA GLY A 65 2.77 5.30 -5.15
C GLY A 65 1.45 4.64 -5.43
N ILE A 66 1.15 3.61 -4.65
CA ILE A 66 -0.15 2.93 -4.58
C ILE A 66 -0.50 2.69 -3.12
N CYS A 67 -1.78 2.71 -2.77
CA CYS A 67 -2.22 2.30 -1.45
C CYS A 67 -2.98 0.98 -1.51
N ILE A 68 -2.44 -0.06 -0.87
CA ILE A 68 -3.04 -1.40 -0.80
C ILE A 68 -3.53 -1.68 0.61
N ARG A 69 -4.78 -2.12 0.73
CA ARG A 69 -5.35 -2.64 1.96
C ARG A 69 -5.70 -4.11 1.76
N LYS A 70 -4.69 -4.95 1.94
CA LYS A 70 -4.79 -6.41 1.85
C LYS A 70 -3.89 -7.00 2.94
N PRO A 71 -4.36 -8.02 3.66
CA PRO A 71 -3.52 -8.81 4.54
C PRO A 71 -2.23 -9.27 3.87
N PRO A 72 -1.11 -9.38 4.61
CA PRO A 72 0.08 -10.06 4.13
C PRO A 72 -0.25 -11.49 3.68
N SER A 73 0.08 -11.82 2.43
CA SER A 73 -0.05 -13.16 1.88
C SER A 73 0.99 -13.39 0.80
N ASP A 74 1.26 -14.65 0.46
CA ASP A 74 2.13 -15.00 -0.67
C ASP A 74 1.62 -14.41 -1.99
N GLU A 75 0.30 -14.32 -2.15
CA GLU A 75 -0.33 -13.68 -3.29
C GLU A 75 -0.02 -12.17 -3.34
N LEU A 76 -0.23 -11.44 -2.23
CA LEU A 76 0.11 -10.01 -2.17
C LEU A 76 1.60 -9.77 -2.43
N LYS A 77 2.48 -10.64 -1.91
CA LYS A 77 3.91 -10.58 -2.18
C LYS A 77 4.20 -10.69 -3.69
N LEU A 78 3.65 -11.70 -4.36
CA LEU A 78 3.85 -11.90 -5.79
C LEU A 78 3.27 -10.76 -6.63
N GLU A 79 2.14 -10.19 -6.23
CA GLU A 79 1.55 -8.99 -6.87
C GLU A 79 2.50 -7.79 -6.77
N LEU A 80 3.05 -7.53 -5.57
CA LEU A 80 3.98 -6.43 -5.34
C LEU A 80 5.30 -6.60 -6.08
N GLU A 81 5.85 -7.83 -6.13
CA GLU A 81 7.06 -8.13 -6.91
C GLU A 81 6.85 -7.79 -8.39
N LYS A 82 5.73 -8.21 -8.99
CA LYS A 82 5.40 -7.87 -10.39
C LYS A 82 5.30 -6.36 -10.62
N ILE A 83 4.65 -5.63 -9.71
CA ILE A 83 4.51 -4.18 -9.81
C ILE A 83 5.89 -3.50 -9.79
N GLN A 84 6.76 -3.90 -8.86
CA GLN A 84 8.10 -3.32 -8.75
C GLN A 84 8.97 -3.67 -9.96
N ASP A 85 8.93 -4.92 -10.43
CA ASP A 85 9.71 -5.36 -11.61
C ASP A 85 9.30 -4.62 -12.90
N HIS A 86 8.05 -4.17 -12.98
CA HIS A 86 7.52 -3.44 -14.13
C HIS A 86 7.78 -1.93 -14.06
N SER A 87 8.00 -1.39 -12.86
CA SER A 87 8.09 0.06 -12.64
C SER A 87 9.50 0.60 -12.91
N GLN A 88 9.61 1.65 -13.73
CA GLN A 88 10.90 2.29 -14.00
C GLN A 88 11.47 3.00 -12.77
N ILE A 89 10.61 3.67 -12.00
CA ILE A 89 10.90 4.22 -10.68
C ILE A 89 10.15 3.36 -9.66
N PRO A 90 10.82 2.82 -8.61
CA PRO A 90 10.15 2.00 -7.62
C PRO A 90 8.92 2.69 -7.01
N VAL A 91 7.78 2.00 -7.05
CA VAL A 91 6.50 2.55 -6.58
C VAL A 91 6.44 2.45 -5.06
N ILE A 92 6.06 3.53 -4.38
CA ILE A 92 5.84 3.50 -2.93
C ILE A 92 4.54 2.75 -2.62
N VAL A 93 4.62 1.69 -1.81
CA VAL A 93 3.44 0.92 -1.38
C VAL A 93 3.01 1.36 0.01
N GLY A 94 1.89 2.09 0.09
CA GLY A 94 1.28 2.53 1.33
C GLY A 94 0.20 1.58 1.85
N SER A 95 0.05 1.49 3.17
CA SER A 95 -1.04 0.75 3.82
C SER A 95 -1.40 1.34 5.18
N ASN A 96 -2.59 1.01 5.68
CA ASN A 96 -3.10 1.41 6.99
C ASN A 96 -2.85 0.27 7.99
N ILE A 97 -1.67 0.30 8.62
CA ILE A 97 -1.20 -0.74 9.55
C ILE A 97 -1.19 -0.27 11.01
N GLU A 98 -2.10 0.64 11.38
CA GLU A 98 -2.12 1.30 12.70
C GLU A 98 -2.31 0.31 13.86
N LEU A 99 -2.98 -0.81 13.60
CA LEU A 99 -3.32 -1.84 14.58
C LEU A 99 -2.65 -3.18 14.24
N GLY A 100 -1.55 -3.13 13.51
CA GLY A 100 -0.95 -4.30 12.87
C GLY A 100 -1.52 -4.55 11.48
N SER A 101 -1.10 -5.66 10.87
CA SER A 101 -1.37 -5.95 9.46
C SER A 101 -2.67 -6.74 9.22
N SER A 102 -3.39 -7.12 10.28
CA SER A 102 -4.76 -7.62 10.20
C SER A 102 -5.77 -6.49 10.45
N SER A 103 -6.77 -6.38 9.57
CA SER A 103 -7.78 -5.32 9.68
C SER A 103 -8.91 -5.73 10.64
N PRO A 104 -9.28 -4.89 11.63
CA PRO A 104 -10.47 -5.13 12.44
C PRO A 104 -11.77 -4.97 11.63
N ALA A 105 -11.72 -4.28 10.47
CA ALA A 105 -12.87 -4.08 9.61
C ALA A 105 -13.40 -5.40 9.00
N ARG A 106 -12.57 -6.46 8.94
CA ARG A 106 -13.04 -7.80 8.53
C ARG A 106 -13.82 -8.54 9.62
N ILE A 107 -13.71 -8.12 10.89
CA ILE A 107 -14.36 -8.79 12.03
C ILE A 107 -15.81 -8.27 12.24
N MET A 108 -16.20 -7.15 11.62
CA MET A 108 -17.44 -6.44 11.95
C MET A 108 -18.52 -6.40 10.85
N ASN A 109 -18.42 -7.19 9.80
CA ASN A 109 -19.55 -7.28 8.85
C ASN A 109 -20.48 -8.41 9.27
N GLU A 110 -21.67 -8.04 9.75
CA GLU A 110 -22.67 -8.90 10.42
C GLU A 110 -23.15 -10.09 9.56
N ASN A 111 -22.93 -9.98 8.24
CA ASN A 111 -23.37 -10.94 7.22
C ASN A 111 -22.23 -11.77 6.61
N THR A 112 -20.97 -11.58 7.03
CA THR A 112 -19.86 -12.39 6.51
C THR A 112 -19.77 -13.68 7.33
N PRO A 113 -19.88 -14.86 6.71
CA PRO A 113 -19.67 -16.13 7.41
C PRO A 113 -18.34 -16.08 8.15
N ARG A 114 -18.36 -16.40 9.46
CA ARG A 114 -17.16 -16.48 10.34
C ARG A 114 -16.09 -17.47 9.89
N THR A 115 -16.29 -18.14 8.75
CA THR A 115 -15.33 -19.05 8.15
C THR A 115 -14.15 -18.25 7.59
N GLU A 116 -13.09 -18.23 8.40
CA GLU A 116 -11.75 -18.59 7.91
C GLU A 116 -11.08 -17.61 6.94
N ILE A 117 -11.00 -16.34 7.32
CA ILE A 117 -9.73 -15.64 7.09
C ILE A 117 -9.08 -15.52 8.45
N LEU A 118 -8.47 -16.63 8.89
CA LEU A 118 -7.36 -16.56 9.83
C LEU A 118 -6.24 -15.84 9.07
N ASP A 119 -6.34 -14.52 9.06
CA ASP A 119 -5.24 -13.67 8.70
C ASP A 119 -4.22 -13.86 9.83
N TYR A 120 -3.16 -14.62 9.57
CA TYR A 120 -2.09 -14.88 10.54
C TYR A 120 -1.29 -13.60 10.87
N ALA A 121 -1.65 -12.46 10.28
CA ALA A 121 -1.15 -11.16 10.65
C ALA A 121 -1.49 -10.79 12.10
N SER A 122 -0.49 -10.23 12.78
CA SER A 122 -0.65 -9.76 14.16
C SER A 122 -1.60 -8.58 14.22
N TYR A 123 -2.64 -8.71 15.06
CA TYR A 123 -3.50 -7.61 15.47
C TYR A 123 -3.04 -7.09 16.83
N SER A 124 -2.62 -5.83 16.87
CA SER A 124 -2.20 -5.17 18.09
C SER A 124 -3.37 -4.46 18.77
N PRO A 125 -3.31 -4.25 20.09
CA PRO A 125 -4.24 -3.36 20.79
C PRO A 125 -4.28 -1.96 20.15
N SER A 126 -5.35 -1.20 20.42
CA SER A 126 -5.42 0.18 19.93
C SER A 126 -4.36 1.07 20.56
N MET A 127 -4.05 2.19 19.88
CA MET A 127 -3.17 3.23 20.46
C MET A 127 -3.65 3.71 21.83
N MET A 128 -4.97 3.66 22.10
CA MET A 128 -5.52 3.95 23.43
C MET A 128 -5.14 2.88 24.46
N ALA A 129 -5.13 1.61 24.09
CA ALA A 129 -4.72 0.52 24.97
C ALA A 129 -3.21 0.59 25.25
N PHE A 130 -2.38 0.91 24.25
CA PHE A 130 -0.95 1.17 24.46
C PHE A 130 -0.73 2.34 25.42
N ALA A 131 -1.45 3.44 25.23
CA ALA A 131 -1.38 4.58 26.15
C ALA A 131 -1.84 4.22 27.58
N ALA A 132 -2.89 3.40 27.73
CA ALA A 132 -3.40 2.97 29.03
C ALA A 132 -2.46 2.01 29.77
N ALA A 133 -1.66 1.23 29.03
CA ALA A 133 -0.63 0.36 29.61
C ALA A 133 0.47 1.17 30.33
N ASN A 134 0.70 2.42 29.89
CA ASN A 134 1.71 3.33 30.45
C ASN A 134 3.11 2.67 30.54
N ASP A 135 3.45 1.90 29.51
CA ASP A 135 4.72 1.19 29.38
C ASP A 135 5.45 1.72 28.13
N PRO A 136 6.60 2.41 28.28
CA PRO A 136 7.33 2.99 27.16
C PRO A 136 7.99 1.95 26.25
N ASP A 137 8.13 0.70 26.68
CA ASP A 137 8.71 -0.36 25.86
C ASP A 137 7.71 -0.95 24.84
N LEU A 138 6.44 -0.53 24.89
CA LEU A 138 5.36 -0.98 24.00
C LEU A 138 5.09 -0.06 22.79
N THR A 139 5.78 1.07 22.65
CA THR A 139 5.60 2.07 21.58
C THR A 139 6.91 2.48 20.94
#